data_AF-A0A846MNH5-F1
#
_entry.id   AF-A0A846MNH5-F1
#
_cell.length_a   1.000
_cell.length_b   1.000
_cell.length_c   1.000
_cell.angle_alpha   90.00
_cell.angle_beta   90.00
_cell.angle_gamma   90.00
#
_symmetry.space_group_name_H-M   'P 1'
#
loop_
_entity.id
_entity.type
_entity.pdbx_description
1 polymer ?
#
loop_
_entity_poly.entity_id
_entity_poly.type
_entity_poly.pdbx_seq_one_letter_code
_entity_poly.pdbx_strand_id
1 'polypeptide(L)' 'MEKLTEKKALEIERILKEAVMQCTRADGWANLAEVGGVLRSKGIQYGKLSRFVSNYPHLVELKLDTSISPPAVYARLKKK' A
#
# COMPACT_ATOMS: atom_id res chain seq x y z
N MET A 1 -4.33 -24.76 11.81
CA MET A 1 -3.44 -23.57 11.77
C MET A 1 -3.74 -22.66 10.56
N GLU A 2 -4.27 -23.16 9.44
CA GLU A 2 -4.62 -22.37 8.22
C GLU A 2 -5.58 -21.18 8.42
N LYS A 3 -6.60 -21.30 9.28
CA LYS A 3 -7.60 -20.23 9.48
C LYS A 3 -7.02 -18.95 10.10
N LEU A 4 -5.90 -19.05 10.82
CA LEU A 4 -5.29 -17.91 11.51
C LEU A 4 -4.46 -17.06 10.54
N THR A 5 -3.79 -17.71 9.58
CA THR A 5 -3.00 -17.07 8.53
C THR A 5 -3.86 -16.34 7.50
N GLU A 6 -5.01 -16.91 7.13
CA GLU A 6 -5.94 -16.27 6.19
C GLU A 6 -6.59 -15.01 6.79
N LYS A 7 -7.06 -15.08 8.05
CA LYS A 7 -7.58 -13.91 8.76
C LYS A 7 -6.55 -12.78 8.86
N LYS A 8 -5.29 -13.13 9.11
CA LYS A 8 -4.21 -12.14 9.17
C LYS A 8 -3.93 -11.52 7.80
N ALA A 9 -3.97 -12.29 6.73
CA ALA A 9 -3.83 -11.78 5.37
C ALA A 9 -4.96 -10.80 5.01
N LEU A 10 -6.21 -11.15 5.30
CA LEU A 10 -7.37 -10.29 5.07
C LEU A 10 -7.32 -8.99 5.88
N GLU A 11 -6.84 -9.05 7.12
CA GLU A 11 -6.65 -7.85 7.93
C GLU A 11 -5.56 -6.94 7.36
N ILE A 12 -4.44 -7.51 6.90
CA ILE A 12 -3.39 -6.74 6.22
C ILE A 12 -3.94 -6.10 4.94
N GLU A 13 -4.73 -6.82 4.15
CA GLU A 13 -5.38 -6.27 2.96
C GLU A 13 -6.31 -5.09 3.30
N ARG A 14 -7.09 -5.20 4.37
CA ARG A 14 -7.98 -4.13 4.83
C ARG A 14 -7.18 -2.91 5.26
N ILE A 15 -6.16 -3.11 6.09
CA ILE A 15 -5.27 -2.05 6.57
C ILE A 15 -4.56 -1.36 5.39
N LEU A 16 -4.08 -2.12 4.41
CA LEU A 16 -3.46 -1.59 3.20
C LEU A 16 -4.43 -0.74 2.38
N LYS A 17 -5.67 -1.22 2.18
CA LYS A 17 -6.72 -0.45 1.49
C LYS A 17 -6.99 0.87 2.18
N GLU A 18 -7.21 0.84 3.49
CA GLU A 18 -7.45 2.04 4.30
C GLU A 18 -6.27 3.02 4.22
N ALA A 19 -5.03 2.52 4.29
CA ALA A 19 -3.84 3.36 4.22
C ALA A 19 -3.70 4.05 2.85
N VAL A 20 -3.96 3.33 1.75
CA VAL A 20 -3.95 3.93 0.41
C VAL A 20 -5.07 4.95 0.25
N MET A 21 -6.30 4.64 0.69
CA MET A 21 -7.43 5.57 0.62
C MET A 21 -7.17 6.86 1.40
N GLN A 22 -6.61 6.75 2.61
CA GLN A 22 -6.29 7.91 3.44
C GLN A 22 -5.24 8.82 2.80
N CYS A 23 -4.30 8.25 2.05
CA CYS A 23 -3.23 9.00 1.39
C CYS A 23 -3.57 9.35 -0.07
N THR A 24 -4.76 8.98 -0.57
CA THR A 24 -5.15 9.21 -1.96
C THR A 24 -5.41 10.69 -2.19
N ARG A 25 -4.73 11.27 -3.17
CA ARG A 25 -4.91 12.65 -3.61
C ARG A 25 -6.04 12.74 -4.63
N ALA A 26 -6.37 13.97 -5.05
CA ALA A 26 -7.46 14.22 -6.00
C ALA A 26 -7.29 13.54 -7.37
N ASP A 27 -6.06 13.20 -7.76
CA ASP A 27 -5.73 12.46 -8.99
C ASP A 27 -5.93 10.93 -8.86
N GLY A 28 -6.35 10.46 -7.68
CA GLY A 28 -6.55 9.05 -7.38
C GLY A 28 -5.26 8.29 -7.04
N TRP A 29 -4.12 8.97 -6.87
CA TRP A 29 -2.86 8.35 -6.49
C TRP A 29 -2.43 8.79 -5.09
N ALA A 30 -1.80 7.88 -4.36
CA ALA A 30 -1.22 8.10 -3.05
C ALA A 30 0.30 7.99 -3.12
N ASN A 31 1.05 8.88 -2.45
CA ASN A 31 2.50 8.70 -2.35
C ASN A 31 2.80 7.46 -1.50
N LEU A 32 3.61 6.55 -2.03
CA LEU A 32 3.93 5.31 -1.34
C LEU A 32 4.63 5.56 0.00
N ALA A 33 5.44 6.61 0.13
CA ALA A 33 6.10 6.95 1.39
C ALA A 33 5.07 7.31 2.49
N GLU A 34 4.02 8.05 2.15
CA GLU A 34 2.92 8.42 3.07
C GLU A 34 2.14 7.18 3.51
N VAL A 35 1.79 6.31 2.55
CA VAL A 35 1.14 5.01 2.82
C VAL A 35 1.99 4.19 3.80
N GLY A 36 3.31 4.18 3.62
CA GLY A 36 4.25 3.52 4.51
C GLY A 36 4.18 4.00 5.96
N GLY A 37 4.06 5.31 6.16
CA GLY A 37 3.88 5.92 7.48
C GLY A 37 2.60 5.42 8.15
N VAL A 38 1.48 5.43 7.42
CA VAL A 38 0.18 4.95 7.93
C VAL A 38 0.25 3.46 8.29
N LEU A 39 0.84 2.62 7.43
CA LEU A 39 0.98 1.19 7.70
C LEU A 39 1.77 0.91 9.00
N ARG A 40 2.86 1.65 9.22
CA ARG A 40 3.65 1.53 10.47
C ARG A 40 2.85 1.98 11.69
N SER A 41 2.09 3.06 11.57
CA SER A 41 1.22 3.54 12.66
C SER A 41 0.14 2.52 13.05
N LYS A 42 -0.29 1.68 12.09
CA LYS A 42 -1.23 0.56 12.30
C LYS A 42 -0.55 -0.74 12.74
N GLY A 43 0.75 -0.71 13.07
CA GLY A 43 1.49 -1.86 13.56
C GLY A 43 1.94 -2.85 12.48
N ILE A 44 1.79 -2.51 11.19
CA ILE A 44 2.27 -3.38 10.11
C ILE A 44 3.78 -3.22 9.96
N GLN A 45 4.49 -4.30 10.23
CA GLN A 45 5.93 -4.39 10.02
C GLN A 45 6.22 -4.93 8.63
N TYR A 46 7.09 -4.23 7.90
CA TYR A 46 7.56 -4.62 6.58
C TYR A 46 9.03 -4.24 6.43
N GLY A 47 9.79 -5.01 5.65
CA GLY A 47 11.18 -4.68 5.32
C GLY A 47 11.23 -3.56 4.28
N LYS A 48 11.06 -3.92 3.00
CA LYS A 48 10.95 -2.95 1.89
C LYS A 48 9.49 -2.72 1.53
N LEU A 49 9.02 -1.48 1.63
CA LEU A 49 7.62 -1.12 1.39
C LEU A 49 7.15 -1.46 -0.03
N SER A 50 7.94 -1.14 -1.05
CA SER A 50 7.63 -1.48 -2.44
C SER A 50 7.41 -2.98 -2.60
N ARG A 51 8.32 -3.81 -2.07
CA ARG A 51 8.20 -5.27 -2.08
C ARG A 51 6.97 -5.77 -1.35
N PHE A 52 6.66 -5.17 -0.20
CA PHE A 52 5.47 -5.53 0.58
C PHE A 52 4.19 -5.26 -0.21
N VAL A 53 4.05 -4.07 -0.81
CA VAL A 53 2.84 -3.73 -1.59
C VAL A 53 2.75 -4.55 -2.87
N SER A 54 3.88 -4.90 -3.50
CA SER A 54 3.91 -5.80 -4.66
C SER A 54 3.37 -7.21 -4.38
N ASN A 55 3.21 -7.63 -3.12
CA ASN A 55 2.54 -8.90 -2.77
C ASN A 55 1.01 -8.83 -2.91
N TYR A 56 0.45 -7.63 -3.13
CA TYR A 56 -1.00 -7.40 -3.28
C TYR A 56 -1.34 -6.81 -4.65
N PRO A 57 -0.91 -7.43 -5.77
CA PRO A 57 -1.11 -6.87 -7.10
C PRO A 57 -2.58 -6.87 -7.53
N HIS A 58 -3.44 -7.66 -6.86
CA HIS A 58 -4.89 -7.65 -7.05
C HIS A 58 -5.57 -6.46 -6.38
N LEU A 59 -4.92 -5.80 -5.41
CA LEU A 59 -5.49 -4.68 -4.66
C LEU A 59 -4.94 -3.33 -5.09
N VAL A 60 -3.63 -3.25 -5.33
CA VAL A 60 -2.92 -1.98 -5.49
C VAL A 60 -2.14 -1.99 -6.80
N GLU A 61 -2.22 -0.88 -7.52
CA GLU A 61 -1.38 -0.55 -8.66
C GLU A 61 -0.26 0.38 -8.21
N LEU A 62 0.96 0.16 -8.71
CA LEU A 62 2.13 0.99 -8.41
C LEU A 62 2.60 1.71 -9.68
N LYS A 63 2.98 2.98 -9.54
CA LYS A 63 3.57 3.80 -10.60
C LYS A 63 4.85 4.46 -10.08
N LEU A 64 5.96 4.30 -10.78
CA LEU A 64 7.17 5.08 -10.53
C LEU A 64 7.11 6.36 -11.36
N ASP A 65 7.38 7.48 -10.72
CA ASP A 65 7.53 8.79 -11.36
C ASP A 65 8.99 9.25 -11.23
N THR A 66 9.70 9.21 -12.36
CA THR A 66 11.08 9.68 -12.48
C THR A 66 11.17 11.10 -13.04
N SER A 67 10.04 11.75 -13.31
CA SER A 67 10.04 13.14 -13.80
C SER A 67 10.34 14.16 -12.69
N ILE A 68 10.26 13.72 -11.43
CA ILE A 68 10.57 14.51 -10.23
C ILE A 68 11.83 13.98 -9.53
N SER A 69 12.52 14.86 -8.79
CA SER A 69 13.72 14.53 -8.02
C SER A 69 13.52 14.87 -6.54
N PRO A 70 13.64 13.89 -5.62
CA PRO A 70 13.92 12.47 -5.89
C PRO A 70 12.73 11.76 -6.56
N PRO A 71 12.96 10.67 -7.32
CA PRO A 71 11.87 9.87 -7.88
C PRO A 71 10.91 9.40 -6.80
N ALA A 72 9.62 9.43 -7.10
CA ALA A 72 8.58 8.97 -6.17
C ALA A 72 7.85 7.75 -6.72
N VAL A 73 7.42 6.87 -5.82
CA VAL A 73 6.50 5.78 -6.17
C VAL A 73 5.13 6.15 -5.65
N TYR A 74 4.12 5.97 -6.49
CA TYR A 74 2.73 6.19 -6.17
C TYR A 74 1.97 4.85 -6.16
N ALA A 75 0.92 4.79 -5.35
CA ALA A 75 0.05 3.66 -5.17
C ALA A 75 -1.41 4.07 -5.40
N ARG A 76 -2.21 3.22 -6.05
CA ARG A 76 -3.65 3.42 -6.23
C ARG A 76 -4.39 2.12 -6.02
N LEU A 77 -5.59 2.18 -5.43
CA LEU A 77 -6.46 1.01 -5.36
C LEU A 77 -6.99 0.64 -6.75
N LYS A 78 -6.89 -0.64 -7.10
CA LYS A 78 -7.58 -1.18 -8.26
C LYS A 78 -9.08 -1.12 -8.02
N LYS A 79 -9.82 -0.51 -8.96
CA LYS A 79 -11.27 -0.64 -8.98
C LYS A 79 -11.60 -2.10 -9.30
N LYS A 80 -12.42 -2.72 -8.45
CA LYS A 80 -13.00 -4.04 -8.74
C LYS A 80 -13.97 -3.94 -9.90
#